data_AF-A0A8B7XHT1-F1
#
_entry.id   AF-A0A8B7XHT1-F1
#
_cell.length_a   1.000
_cell.length_b   1.000
_cell.length_c   1.000
_cell.angle_alpha   90.00
_cell.angle_beta   90.00
_cell.angle_gamma   90.00
#
_symmetry.space_group_name_H-M   'P 1'
#
loop_
_entity.id
_entity.type
_entity.pdbx_description
1 polymer ?
#
loop_
_entity_poly.entity_id
_entity_poly.type
_entity_poly.pdbx_seq_one_letter_code
_entity_poly.pdbx_strand_id
1 'polypeptide(L)'
;MPGFIQPVITRYTGIPYAEPPTGQLRFAKPVPRAPWSDVLNATDFGPSCPQIPVGAASLFDQLFPNMNFSEDCLVLNVYVPHDAVASSGPLPVMIYIHGGGLTNGRGDLYDGTLLAVQGQVIVVNFNYRLGLFGFLSTGDDAAPGNYGLWDQRLAIQWVKDNIADFGGDPNQITIFGQSAGGWSVTYQMISPLNDNNLFQRVIAQSGAAFHGQIISGISAQREVLNLASALGCDSPYESSSRTVISCLRESSMQDLLRHSDLFKTAPTIDGEFLTTDINSLLSHPRVGQYDLLLGV
;
A
#
# COMPACT_ATOMS: atom_id res chain seq x y z
N MET A 1 8.73 -47.00 5.15
CA MET A 1 8.92 -46.17 3.94
C MET A 1 8.99 -44.73 4.42
N PRO A 2 10.00 -43.93 4.08
CA PRO A 2 9.96 -42.50 4.39
C PRO A 2 8.83 -41.87 3.56
N GLY A 3 7.89 -41.23 4.24
CA GLY A 3 6.80 -40.45 3.63
C GLY A 3 7.16 -38.97 3.62
N PHE A 4 6.70 -38.25 2.60
CA PHE A 4 6.81 -36.79 2.52
C PHE A 4 5.46 -36.20 2.93
N ILE A 5 5.44 -35.39 3.99
CA ILE A 5 4.26 -34.59 4.34
C ILE A 5 4.36 -33.30 3.55
N GLN A 6 3.37 -33.03 2.69
CA GLN A 6 3.25 -31.71 2.08
C GLN A 6 2.81 -30.71 3.16
N PRO A 7 3.42 -29.52 3.23
CA PRO A 7 2.97 -28.50 4.16
C PRO A 7 1.51 -28.14 3.90
N VAL A 8 0.67 -28.19 4.93
CA VAL A 8 -0.71 -27.74 4.85
C VAL A 8 -0.73 -26.25 5.20
N ILE A 9 -1.37 -25.46 4.34
CA ILE A 9 -1.53 -24.02 4.55
C ILE A 9 -2.99 -23.62 4.33
N THR A 10 -3.46 -22.70 5.16
CA THR A 10 -4.75 -22.03 4.97
C THR A 10 -4.49 -20.64 4.38
N ARG A 11 -5.19 -20.33 3.29
CA ARG A 11 -5.09 -19.04 2.61
C ARG A 11 -6.44 -18.35 2.63
N TYR A 12 -6.41 -17.08 3.01
CA TYR A 12 -7.55 -16.19 2.88
C TYR A 12 -7.14 -15.07 1.93
N THR A 13 -7.81 -14.93 0.80
CA THR A 13 -7.42 -13.98 -0.25
C THR A 13 -8.54 -13.01 -0.57
N GLY A 14 -8.17 -11.81 -1.02
CA GLY A 14 -9.14 -10.79 -1.44
C GLY A 14 -9.95 -10.18 -0.29
N ILE A 15 -9.44 -10.17 0.93
CA ILE A 15 -10.14 -9.59 2.09
C ILE A 15 -10.11 -8.06 1.97
N PRO A 16 -11.26 -7.36 1.89
CA PRO A 16 -11.27 -5.90 1.83
C PRO A 16 -10.93 -5.31 3.21
N TYR A 17 -9.90 -4.46 3.25
CA TYR A 17 -9.51 -3.75 4.48
C TYR A 17 -10.00 -2.29 4.51
N ALA A 18 -10.46 -1.78 3.37
CA ALA A 18 -10.97 -0.44 3.21
C ALA A 18 -12.25 -0.43 2.35
N GLU A 19 -13.01 0.67 2.43
CA GLU A 19 -14.02 0.97 1.42
C GLU A 19 -13.38 1.21 0.04
N PRO A 20 -14.09 0.88 -1.05
CA PRO A 20 -13.61 1.12 -2.40
C PRO A 20 -13.27 2.62 -2.59
N PRO A 21 -12.03 2.98 -2.95
CA PRO A 21 -11.59 4.38 -3.08
C PRO A 21 -12.07 5.02 -4.41
N THR A 22 -13.35 4.88 -4.71
CA THR A 22 -14.01 5.32 -5.95
C THR A 22 -14.85 6.58 -5.71
N GLY A 23 -15.20 7.29 -6.79
CA GLY A 23 -16.03 8.50 -6.73
C GLY A 23 -15.45 9.54 -5.77
N GLN A 24 -16.21 9.89 -4.73
CA GLN A 24 -15.78 10.88 -3.73
C GLN A 24 -14.61 10.42 -2.84
N LEU A 25 -14.37 9.11 -2.74
CA LEU A 25 -13.23 8.54 -2.01
C LEU A 25 -11.96 8.48 -2.87
N ARG A 26 -12.05 8.77 -4.17
CA ARG A 26 -10.86 8.97 -5.01
C ARG A 26 -10.12 10.22 -4.54
N PHE A 27 -8.80 10.14 -4.43
CA PHE A 27 -7.95 11.20 -3.89
C PHE A 27 -8.35 11.63 -2.47
N ALA A 28 -8.75 10.65 -1.65
CA ALA A 28 -9.00 10.83 -0.23
C ALA A 28 -8.30 9.71 0.56
N LYS A 29 -8.09 9.93 1.86
CA LYS A 29 -7.62 8.89 2.77
C LYS A 29 -8.57 7.67 2.71
N PRO A 30 -8.05 6.44 2.84
CA PRO A 30 -8.90 5.27 2.86
C PRO A 30 -9.80 5.29 4.09
N VAL A 31 -11.01 4.79 3.92
CA VAL A 31 -11.99 4.60 4.99
C VAL A 31 -11.96 3.12 5.37
N PRO A 32 -11.87 2.75 6.66
CA PRO A 32 -11.97 1.35 7.08
C PRO A 32 -13.24 0.71 6.52
N ARG A 33 -13.13 -0.53 6.03
CA ARG A 33 -14.27 -1.26 5.49
C ARG A 33 -15.37 -1.41 6.55
N ALA A 34 -16.59 -1.04 6.22
CA ALA A 34 -17.74 -1.21 7.09
C ALA A 34 -17.99 -2.71 7.37
N PRO A 35 -18.44 -3.07 8.58
CA PRO A 35 -18.82 -4.44 8.89
C PRO A 35 -19.90 -4.95 7.93
N TRP A 36 -19.82 -6.23 7.59
CA TRP A 36 -20.80 -6.93 6.75
C TRP A 36 -21.34 -8.17 7.49
N SER A 37 -22.55 -8.62 7.13
CA SER A 37 -23.24 -9.70 7.83
C SER A 37 -22.98 -11.09 7.26
N ASP A 38 -22.74 -11.18 5.96
CA ASP A 38 -22.60 -12.46 5.26
C ASP A 38 -21.17 -12.99 5.35
N VAL A 39 -20.99 -14.30 5.21
CA VAL A 39 -19.64 -14.88 5.16
C VAL A 39 -18.99 -14.50 3.83
N LEU A 40 -17.85 -13.80 3.89
CA LEU A 40 -17.06 -13.49 2.70
C LEU A 40 -16.34 -14.75 2.21
N ASN A 41 -16.53 -15.10 0.93
CA ASN A 41 -15.75 -16.16 0.31
C ASN A 41 -14.34 -15.65 -0.06
N ALA A 42 -13.38 -15.80 0.85
CA ALA A 42 -12.00 -15.33 0.70
C ALA A 42 -11.08 -16.38 0.03
N THR A 43 -11.52 -16.96 -1.09
CA THR A 43 -10.76 -18.00 -1.83
C THR A 43 -10.15 -17.50 -3.14
N ASP A 44 -10.62 -16.36 -3.63
CA ASP A 44 -10.15 -15.74 -4.87
C ASP A 44 -9.35 -14.48 -4.55
N PHE A 45 -8.33 -14.20 -5.37
CA PHE A 45 -7.60 -12.95 -5.24
C PHE A 45 -8.44 -11.77 -5.74
N GLY A 46 -8.36 -10.64 -5.04
CA GLY A 46 -8.99 -9.40 -5.49
C GLY A 46 -8.26 -8.78 -6.68
N PRO A 47 -8.85 -7.74 -7.30
CA PRO A 47 -8.29 -7.07 -8.46
C PRO A 47 -7.01 -6.29 -8.12
N SER A 48 -6.20 -6.03 -9.13
CA SER A 48 -5.03 -5.15 -9.01
C SER A 48 -5.45 -3.68 -9.02
N CYS A 49 -4.74 -2.82 -8.29
CA CYS A 49 -4.96 -1.38 -8.39
C CYS A 49 -4.66 -0.86 -9.80
N PRO A 50 -5.28 0.26 -10.23
CA PRO A 50 -5.09 0.79 -11.56
C PRO A 50 -3.63 1.18 -11.79
N GLN A 51 -3.03 0.64 -12.85
CA GLN A 51 -1.65 0.86 -13.23
C GLN A 51 -1.49 0.65 -14.74
N ILE A 52 -0.51 1.30 -15.35
CA ILE A 52 -0.15 1.02 -16.75
C ILE A 52 0.70 -0.24 -16.77
N PRO A 53 0.36 -1.24 -17.62
CA PRO A 53 1.24 -2.38 -17.88
C PRO A 53 2.60 -1.89 -18.37
N VAL A 54 3.69 -2.39 -17.77
CA VAL A 54 5.07 -1.99 -18.11
C VAL A 54 5.42 -2.32 -19.58
N GLY A 55 4.60 -3.13 -20.24
CA GLY A 55 4.57 -3.39 -21.67
C GLY A 55 4.81 -4.87 -21.97
N ALA A 56 4.36 -5.35 -23.13
CA ALA A 56 4.47 -6.78 -23.51
C ALA A 56 5.91 -7.35 -23.54
N ALA A 57 6.94 -6.50 -23.50
CA ALA A 57 8.35 -6.90 -23.41
C ALA A 57 8.89 -6.95 -21.96
N SER A 58 8.12 -6.49 -20.97
CA SER A 58 8.47 -6.60 -19.56
C SER A 58 8.32 -8.05 -19.13
N LEU A 59 9.41 -8.64 -18.62
CA LEU A 59 9.38 -9.96 -18.01
C LEU A 59 8.35 -10.03 -16.86
N PHE A 60 8.11 -8.91 -16.19
CA PHE A 60 7.10 -8.80 -15.15
C PHE A 60 5.69 -9.05 -15.71
N ASP A 61 5.29 -8.32 -16.76
CA ASP A 61 3.96 -8.48 -17.35
C ASP A 61 3.77 -9.85 -18.02
N GLN A 62 4.84 -10.42 -18.59
CA GLN A 62 4.81 -11.76 -19.19
C GLN A 62 4.63 -12.87 -18.16
N LEU A 63 5.22 -12.73 -16.97
CA LEU A 63 5.09 -13.72 -15.89
C LEU A 63 3.77 -13.58 -15.13
N PHE A 64 3.06 -12.45 -15.25
CA PHE A 64 1.91 -12.11 -14.42
C PHE A 64 0.71 -11.58 -15.23
N PRO A 65 0.06 -12.42 -16.05
CA PRO A 65 -0.92 -12.00 -17.07
C PRO A 65 -2.28 -11.54 -16.50
N ASN A 66 -2.51 -11.67 -15.19
CA ASN A 66 -3.81 -11.33 -14.60
C ASN A 66 -3.96 -9.80 -14.51
N MET A 67 -4.68 -9.21 -15.47
CA MET A 67 -4.76 -7.76 -15.68
C MET A 67 -6.13 -7.18 -15.30
N ASN A 68 -6.79 -7.79 -14.30
CA ASN A 68 -8.05 -7.27 -13.79
C ASN A 68 -7.78 -6.04 -12.91
N PHE A 69 -7.75 -4.86 -13.55
CA PHE A 69 -7.58 -3.58 -12.87
C PHE A 69 -8.93 -3.03 -12.40
N SER A 70 -8.96 -2.63 -11.14
CA SER A 70 -10.11 -1.96 -10.52
C SER A 70 -9.61 -0.91 -9.54
N GLU A 71 -10.34 0.20 -9.39
CA GLU A 71 -10.12 1.12 -8.28
C GLU A 71 -10.53 0.51 -6.94
N ASP A 72 -11.48 -0.43 -6.94
CA ASP A 72 -11.82 -1.26 -5.78
C ASP A 72 -10.77 -2.37 -5.58
N CYS A 73 -9.56 -1.96 -5.20
CA CYS A 73 -8.40 -2.85 -5.11
C CYS A 73 -7.82 -2.99 -3.70
N LEU A 74 -8.40 -2.33 -2.69
CA LEU A 74 -7.84 -2.27 -1.32
C LEU A 74 -8.16 -3.55 -0.54
N VAL A 75 -7.49 -4.63 -0.96
CA VAL A 75 -7.60 -5.98 -0.41
C VAL A 75 -6.27 -6.49 0.12
N LEU A 76 -6.33 -7.48 1.00
CA LEU A 76 -5.19 -8.20 1.54
C LEU A 76 -5.40 -9.72 1.48
N ASN A 77 -4.29 -10.43 1.63
CA ASN A 77 -4.23 -11.89 1.64
C ASN A 77 -3.45 -12.34 2.88
N VAL A 78 -3.94 -13.37 3.56
CA VAL A 78 -3.37 -13.95 4.78
C VAL A 78 -3.00 -15.41 4.54
N TYR A 79 -1.77 -15.78 4.90
CA TYR A 79 -1.20 -17.12 4.74
C TYR A 79 -0.89 -17.68 6.13
N VAL A 80 -1.63 -18.71 6.55
CA VAL A 80 -1.56 -19.30 7.89
C VAL A 80 -1.03 -20.73 7.81
N PRO A 81 0.15 -21.04 8.37
CA PRO A 81 0.66 -22.41 8.38
C PRO A 81 -0.19 -23.27 9.32
N HIS A 82 -0.52 -24.50 8.92
CA HIS A 82 -1.47 -25.36 9.66
C HIS A 82 -1.03 -25.66 11.11
N ASP A 83 0.28 -25.75 11.36
CA ASP A 83 0.83 -26.01 12.70
C ASP A 83 0.68 -24.82 13.67
N ALA A 84 0.24 -23.65 13.18
CA ALA A 84 -0.07 -22.47 13.98
C ALA A 84 -1.22 -22.69 14.97
N VAL A 85 -2.25 -23.42 14.54
CA VAL A 85 -3.52 -23.53 15.27
C VAL A 85 -3.46 -24.63 16.34
N ALA A 86 -2.51 -25.55 16.25
CA ALA A 86 -2.58 -26.82 16.98
C ALA A 86 -1.66 -26.95 18.21
N SER A 87 -0.58 -26.15 18.40
CA SER A 87 0.37 -26.47 19.49
C SER A 87 1.30 -25.38 20.07
N SER A 88 1.34 -24.14 19.56
CA SER A 88 2.52 -23.28 19.78
C SER A 88 2.26 -21.86 20.32
N GLY A 89 1.02 -21.49 20.61
CA GLY A 89 0.66 -20.09 20.91
C GLY A 89 0.64 -19.19 19.66
N PRO A 90 0.33 -17.89 19.81
CA PRO A 90 0.17 -16.99 18.68
C PRO A 90 1.49 -16.78 17.92
N LEU A 91 1.43 -16.83 16.58
CA LEU A 91 2.63 -16.75 15.73
C LEU A 91 3.06 -15.31 15.43
N PRO A 92 4.36 -15.04 15.25
CA PRO A 92 4.81 -13.77 14.68
C PRO A 92 4.19 -13.51 13.30
N VAL A 93 4.01 -12.24 12.97
CA VAL A 93 3.34 -11.79 11.75
C VAL A 93 4.31 -11.00 10.88
N MET A 94 4.40 -11.34 9.60
CA MET A 94 5.20 -10.63 8.60
C MET A 94 4.29 -10.04 7.53
N ILE A 95 4.28 -8.71 7.43
CA ILE A 95 3.45 -7.97 6.46
C ILE A 95 4.33 -7.49 5.31
N TYR A 96 4.10 -8.00 4.11
CA TYR A 96 4.82 -7.64 2.90
C TYR A 96 4.18 -6.44 2.18
N ILE A 97 4.98 -5.40 1.96
CA ILE A 97 4.63 -4.26 1.10
C ILE A 97 5.37 -4.42 -0.22
N HIS A 98 4.64 -4.57 -1.31
CA HIS A 98 5.24 -4.82 -2.63
C HIS A 98 5.98 -3.60 -3.18
N GLY A 99 6.94 -3.86 -4.08
CA GLY A 99 7.66 -2.84 -4.84
C GLY A 99 6.90 -2.35 -6.07
N GLY A 100 7.63 -1.85 -7.07
CA GLY A 100 7.05 -1.38 -8.34
C GLY A 100 7.03 0.15 -8.49
N GLY A 101 7.99 0.84 -7.87
CA GLY A 101 8.18 2.29 -8.06
C GLY A 101 7.01 3.15 -7.60
N LEU A 102 6.10 2.60 -6.78
CA LEU A 102 4.80 3.19 -6.42
C LEU A 102 3.81 3.36 -7.59
N THR A 103 4.15 2.86 -8.79
CA THR A 103 3.35 3.01 -10.02
C THR A 103 2.76 1.68 -10.52
N ASN A 104 3.36 0.56 -10.14
CA ASN A 104 2.92 -0.79 -10.48
C ASN A 104 3.14 -1.75 -9.30
N GLY A 105 2.68 -2.99 -9.45
CA GLY A 105 2.75 -4.04 -8.45
C GLY A 105 1.39 -4.40 -7.87
N ARG A 106 1.38 -5.51 -7.11
CA ARG A 106 0.20 -6.05 -6.41
C ARG A 106 0.65 -7.10 -5.38
N GLY A 107 -0.18 -7.34 -4.36
CA GLY A 107 0.13 -8.27 -3.27
C GLY A 107 0.17 -9.74 -3.69
N ASP A 108 -0.73 -10.19 -4.57
CA ASP A 108 -0.86 -11.59 -5.00
C ASP A 108 0.32 -12.12 -5.82
N LEU A 109 1.22 -11.25 -6.29
CA LEU A 109 2.48 -11.65 -6.94
C LEU A 109 3.40 -12.43 -6.02
N TYR A 110 3.27 -12.24 -4.70
CA TYR A 110 4.19 -12.74 -3.71
C TYR A 110 3.50 -13.80 -2.86
N ASP A 111 3.53 -15.05 -3.31
CA ASP A 111 2.96 -16.17 -2.55
C ASP A 111 3.70 -16.35 -1.21
N GLY A 112 2.99 -16.10 -0.11
CA GLY A 112 3.52 -16.19 1.25
C GLY A 112 3.72 -17.61 1.76
N THR A 113 3.30 -18.64 1.00
CA THR A 113 3.20 -20.02 1.48
C THR A 113 4.52 -20.57 2.02
N LEU A 114 5.60 -20.43 1.25
CA LEU A 114 6.89 -21.01 1.65
C LEU A 114 7.44 -20.33 2.91
N LEU A 115 7.32 -19.01 3.00
CA LEU A 115 7.78 -18.24 4.16
C LEU A 115 6.94 -18.58 5.40
N ALA A 116 5.62 -18.68 5.25
CA ALA A 116 4.72 -19.02 6.34
C ALA A 116 5.08 -20.38 6.97
N VAL A 117 5.29 -21.39 6.11
CA VAL A 117 5.63 -22.76 6.54
C VAL A 117 7.04 -22.86 7.13
N GLN A 118 8.04 -22.35 6.42
CA GLN A 118 9.45 -22.52 6.84
C GLN A 118 9.80 -21.61 8.03
N GLY A 119 9.25 -20.40 8.05
CA GLY A 119 9.47 -19.43 9.11
C GLY A 119 8.57 -19.66 10.33
N GLN A 120 7.52 -20.46 10.20
CA GLN A 120 6.46 -20.60 11.20
C GLN A 120 5.93 -19.21 11.63
N VAL A 121 5.52 -18.44 10.63
CA VAL A 121 4.97 -17.09 10.77
C VAL A 121 3.67 -16.97 9.96
N ILE A 122 2.81 -16.04 10.35
CA ILE A 122 1.72 -15.61 9.47
C ILE A 122 2.27 -14.58 8.49
N VAL A 123 2.03 -14.80 7.20
CA VAL A 123 2.40 -13.83 6.16
C VAL A 123 1.15 -13.11 5.69
N VAL A 124 1.22 -11.78 5.62
CA VAL A 124 0.18 -10.94 5.04
C VAL A 124 0.78 -10.17 3.88
N ASN A 125 0.10 -10.12 2.74
CA ASN A 125 0.44 -9.19 1.66
C ASN A 125 -0.84 -8.45 1.24
N PHE A 126 -0.70 -7.29 0.64
CA PHE A 126 -1.85 -6.44 0.34
C PHE A 126 -1.58 -5.51 -0.83
N ASN A 127 -2.65 -4.94 -1.37
CA ASN A 127 -2.62 -3.90 -2.40
C ASN A 127 -2.76 -2.51 -1.75
N TYR A 128 -2.09 -1.51 -2.29
CA TYR A 128 -2.28 -0.10 -1.96
C TYR A 128 -2.40 0.72 -3.25
N ARG A 129 -3.06 1.90 -3.22
CA ARG A 129 -3.20 2.71 -4.44
C ARG A 129 -1.83 3.14 -4.99
N LEU A 130 -1.73 3.13 -6.31
CA LEU A 130 -0.51 3.39 -7.07
C LEU A 130 -0.67 4.63 -7.96
N GLY A 131 0.45 5.13 -8.46
CA GLY A 131 0.47 6.21 -9.45
C GLY A 131 -0.27 7.46 -8.98
N LEU A 132 -0.99 8.11 -9.90
CA LEU A 132 -1.86 9.25 -9.59
C LEU A 132 -2.94 8.90 -8.55
N PHE A 133 -3.47 7.67 -8.55
CA PHE A 133 -4.54 7.28 -7.62
C PHE A 133 -4.05 7.25 -6.17
N GLY A 134 -2.77 6.90 -5.97
CA GLY A 134 -2.15 6.81 -4.66
C GLY A 134 -1.43 8.08 -4.20
N PHE A 135 -0.98 8.94 -5.12
CA PHE A 135 -0.01 9.98 -4.79
C PHE A 135 -0.34 11.38 -5.33
N LEU A 136 -1.47 11.57 -6.00
CA LEU A 136 -1.89 12.89 -6.47
C LEU A 136 -2.00 13.89 -5.32
N SER A 137 -1.31 15.02 -5.45
CA SER A 137 -1.35 16.10 -4.47
C SER A 137 -1.48 17.47 -5.11
N THR A 138 -2.37 18.31 -4.58
CA THR A 138 -2.48 19.73 -4.93
C THR A 138 -1.51 20.61 -4.14
N GLY A 139 -0.75 20.04 -3.21
CA GLY A 139 0.14 20.80 -2.31
C GLY A 139 -0.61 21.58 -1.23
N ASP A 140 -1.93 21.37 -1.09
CA ASP A 140 -2.81 21.98 -0.10
C ASP A 140 -3.83 20.95 0.44
N ASP A 141 -4.83 21.44 1.18
CA ASP A 141 -5.81 20.59 1.86
C ASP A 141 -6.89 19.99 0.94
N ALA A 142 -6.96 20.38 -0.33
CA ALA A 142 -7.94 19.83 -1.26
C ALA A 142 -7.61 18.38 -1.66
N ALA A 143 -6.32 18.09 -1.83
CA ALA A 143 -5.76 16.78 -2.08
C ALA A 143 -4.32 16.75 -1.53
N PRO A 144 -4.12 16.38 -0.25
CA PRO A 144 -2.80 16.46 0.38
C PRO A 144 -1.79 15.43 -0.19
N GLY A 145 -2.27 14.34 -0.78
CA GLY A 145 -1.45 13.26 -1.33
C GLY A 145 -1.25 12.09 -0.37
N ASN A 146 -0.23 11.27 -0.66
CA ASN A 146 0.18 10.11 0.15
C ASN A 146 -0.91 9.05 0.42
N TYR A 147 -1.99 9.00 -0.36
CA TYR A 147 -3.09 8.04 -0.17
C TYR A 147 -2.61 6.58 -0.16
N GLY A 148 -1.66 6.22 -1.02
CA GLY A 148 -1.05 4.88 -1.01
C GLY A 148 -0.30 4.56 0.30
N LEU A 149 0.32 5.55 0.95
CA LEU A 149 0.94 5.36 2.27
C LEU A 149 -0.12 5.23 3.38
N TRP A 150 -1.23 5.96 3.25
CA TRP A 150 -2.37 5.81 4.14
C TRP A 150 -3.06 4.45 3.98
N ASP A 151 -3.18 3.93 2.76
CA ASP A 151 -3.69 2.59 2.46
C ASP A 151 -2.83 1.53 3.15
N GLN A 152 -1.50 1.62 3.02
CA GLN A 152 -0.57 0.75 3.73
C GLN A 152 -0.75 0.81 5.24
N ARG A 153 -0.87 2.01 5.82
CA ARG A 153 -1.08 2.17 7.26
C ARG A 153 -2.40 1.53 7.70
N LEU A 154 -3.47 1.70 6.93
CA LEU A 154 -4.76 1.10 7.24
C LEU A 154 -4.73 -0.43 7.12
N ALA A 155 -4.02 -0.98 6.13
CA ALA A 155 -3.81 -2.43 6.03
C ALA A 155 -3.03 -2.98 7.24
N ILE A 156 -1.98 -2.28 7.69
CA ILE A 156 -1.22 -2.66 8.90
C ILE A 156 -2.11 -2.58 10.15
N GLN A 157 -2.95 -1.54 10.26
CA GLN A 157 -3.93 -1.42 11.34
C GLN A 157 -4.94 -2.57 11.30
N TRP A 158 -5.47 -2.92 10.13
CA TRP A 158 -6.36 -4.06 9.96
C TRP A 158 -5.69 -5.35 10.45
N VAL A 159 -4.42 -5.58 10.12
CA VAL A 159 -3.67 -6.73 10.62
C VAL A 159 -3.56 -6.67 12.14
N LYS A 160 -3.18 -5.53 12.72
CA LYS A 160 -3.11 -5.36 14.18
C LYS A 160 -4.42 -5.73 14.89
N ASP A 161 -5.56 -5.36 14.29
CA ASP A 161 -6.88 -5.53 14.89
C ASP A 161 -7.47 -6.95 14.70
N ASN A 162 -7.07 -7.66 13.64
CA ASN A 162 -7.73 -8.91 13.24
C ASN A 162 -6.83 -10.16 13.28
N ILE A 163 -5.50 -10.02 13.28
CA ILE A 163 -4.60 -11.16 13.04
C ILE A 163 -4.65 -12.23 14.15
N ALA A 164 -5.13 -11.87 15.34
CA ALA A 164 -5.37 -12.81 16.43
C ALA A 164 -6.36 -13.93 16.05
N ASP A 165 -7.39 -13.62 15.25
CA ASP A 165 -8.38 -14.59 14.78
C ASP A 165 -7.78 -15.58 13.76
N PHE A 166 -6.65 -15.22 13.16
CA PHE A 166 -5.87 -16.08 12.27
C PHE A 166 -4.76 -16.85 12.99
N GLY A 167 -4.64 -16.69 14.33
CA GLY A 167 -3.59 -17.30 15.15
C GLY A 167 -2.29 -16.51 15.24
N GLY A 168 -2.31 -15.23 14.86
CA GLY A 168 -1.14 -14.34 14.93
C GLY A 168 -1.05 -13.56 16.23
N ASP A 169 0.16 -13.15 16.59
CA ASP A 169 0.41 -12.25 17.70
C ASP A 169 0.41 -10.79 17.20
N PRO A 170 -0.61 -9.98 17.51
CA PRO A 170 -0.65 -8.58 17.08
C PRO A 170 0.49 -7.75 17.67
N ASN A 171 1.21 -8.23 18.69
CA ASN A 171 2.36 -7.55 19.30
C ASN A 171 3.71 -8.02 18.74
N GLN A 172 3.71 -8.89 17.72
CA GLN A 172 4.91 -9.33 17.01
C GLN A 172 4.76 -9.17 15.49
N ILE A 173 4.49 -7.95 15.06
CA ILE A 173 4.36 -7.57 13.67
C ILE A 173 5.70 -7.02 13.14
N THR A 174 6.15 -7.61 12.03
CA THR A 174 7.27 -7.13 11.22
C THR A 174 6.75 -6.67 9.87
N ILE A 175 7.02 -5.43 9.49
CA ILE A 175 6.77 -4.97 8.11
C ILE A 175 8.03 -5.16 7.28
N PHE A 176 7.89 -5.68 6.06
CA PHE A 176 9.00 -5.87 5.15
C PHE A 176 8.63 -5.55 3.71
N GLY A 177 9.60 -5.09 2.92
CA GLY A 177 9.33 -4.70 1.55
C GLY A 177 10.60 -4.52 0.72
N GLN A 178 10.44 -4.65 -0.60
CA GLN A 178 11.53 -4.54 -1.56
C GLN A 178 11.34 -3.35 -2.51
N SER A 179 12.42 -2.67 -2.88
CA SER A 179 12.40 -1.49 -3.77
C SER A 179 11.47 -0.40 -3.21
N ALA A 180 10.42 -0.02 -3.94
CA ALA A 180 9.40 0.90 -3.45
C ALA A 180 8.65 0.42 -2.18
N GLY A 181 8.60 -0.90 -1.97
CA GLY A 181 8.17 -1.49 -0.70
C GLY A 181 9.16 -1.22 0.43
N GLY A 182 10.47 -1.23 0.12
CA GLY A 182 11.53 -0.82 1.04
C GLY A 182 11.44 0.67 1.43
N TRP A 183 11.13 1.54 0.45
CA TRP A 183 10.78 2.93 0.73
C TRP A 183 9.54 3.01 1.63
N SER A 184 8.50 2.26 1.30
CA SER A 184 7.23 2.26 2.03
C SER A 184 7.40 1.86 3.50
N VAL A 185 8.09 0.74 3.80
CA VAL A 185 8.29 0.32 5.20
C VAL A 185 9.10 1.32 6.01
N THR A 186 10.04 2.02 5.37
CA THR A 186 10.81 3.08 6.04
C THR A 186 10.00 4.38 6.16
N TYR A 187 9.11 4.71 5.23
CA TYR A 187 8.13 5.79 5.40
C TYR A 187 7.16 5.51 6.56
N GLN A 188 6.67 4.28 6.69
CA GLN A 188 5.86 3.86 7.84
C GLN A 188 6.65 4.01 9.14
N MET A 189 7.92 3.58 9.17
CA MET A 189 8.79 3.69 10.35
C MET A 189 8.98 5.15 10.80
N ILE A 190 9.16 6.09 9.87
CA ILE A 190 9.42 7.49 10.19
C ILE A 190 8.16 8.35 10.28
N SER A 191 6.96 7.83 10.05
CA SER A 191 5.71 8.60 10.17
C SER A 191 5.24 8.66 11.63
N PRO A 192 4.94 9.84 12.21
CA PRO A 192 4.52 9.99 13.62
C PRO A 192 3.18 9.34 13.93
N LEU A 193 2.41 8.99 12.89
CA LEU A 193 1.13 8.32 13.03
C LEU A 193 1.23 6.87 13.54
N ASN A 194 2.44 6.30 13.57
CA ASN A 194 2.68 4.90 13.90
C ASN A 194 3.28 4.71 15.32
N ASP A 195 3.26 5.76 16.14
CA ASP A 195 3.82 5.79 17.51
C ASP A 195 3.00 4.96 18.52
N ASN A 196 1.91 4.36 18.08
CA ASN A 196 1.03 3.48 18.82
C ASN A 196 1.42 1.99 18.70
N ASN A 197 2.67 1.67 18.33
CA ASN A 197 3.18 0.29 18.21
C ASN A 197 2.37 -0.59 17.23
N LEU A 198 2.05 -0.06 16.05
CA LEU A 198 1.40 -0.83 14.98
C LEU A 198 2.25 -1.99 14.48
N PHE A 199 3.57 -1.83 14.52
CA PHE A 199 4.56 -2.86 14.22
C PHE A 199 5.79 -2.63 15.09
N GLN A 200 6.63 -3.66 15.21
CA GLN A 200 7.81 -3.64 16.08
C GLN A 200 9.12 -3.68 15.28
N ARG A 201 9.08 -4.25 14.07
CA ARG A 201 10.29 -4.51 13.27
C ARG A 201 10.10 -4.12 11.82
N VAL A 202 11.20 -3.72 11.19
CA VAL A 202 11.24 -3.21 9.82
C VAL A 202 12.34 -3.93 9.05
N ILE A 203 12.02 -4.46 7.87
CA ILE A 203 12.99 -5.03 6.94
C ILE A 203 12.89 -4.31 5.59
N ALA A 204 13.95 -3.58 5.23
CA ALA A 204 14.01 -2.77 4.01
C ALA A 204 15.02 -3.36 3.02
N GLN A 205 14.53 -3.88 1.89
CA GLN A 205 15.33 -4.58 0.88
C GLN A 205 15.52 -3.72 -0.38
N SER A 206 16.74 -3.30 -0.67
CA SER A 206 17.10 -2.49 -1.85
C SER A 206 16.25 -1.21 -1.98
N GLY A 207 15.95 -0.57 -0.86
CA GLY A 207 15.20 0.69 -0.82
C GLY A 207 15.02 1.20 0.61
N ALA A 208 15.23 2.51 0.82
CA ALA A 208 14.89 3.23 2.05
C ALA A 208 14.34 4.62 1.71
N ALA A 209 13.62 5.26 2.62
CA ALA A 209 13.12 6.62 2.47
C ALA A 209 14.30 7.60 2.36
N PHE A 210 14.31 8.44 1.32
CA PHE A 210 15.32 9.49 1.18
C PHE A 210 14.75 10.74 0.49
N HIS A 211 15.34 11.90 0.80
CA HIS A 211 14.80 13.21 0.42
C HIS A 211 14.59 13.40 -1.08
N GLY A 212 15.45 12.80 -1.92
CA GLY A 212 15.36 12.88 -3.38
C GLY A 212 14.11 12.24 -4.01
N GLN A 213 13.29 11.55 -3.21
CA GLN A 213 12.02 10.95 -3.65
C GLN A 213 10.79 11.75 -3.27
N ILE A 214 10.92 12.81 -2.46
CA ILE A 214 9.81 13.67 -2.08
C ILE A 214 9.63 14.75 -3.15
N ILE A 215 8.39 15.00 -3.54
CA ILE A 215 8.02 16.17 -4.36
C ILE A 215 7.53 17.32 -3.46
N SER A 216 7.90 18.54 -3.82
CA SER A 216 7.41 19.73 -3.13
C SER A 216 5.94 19.99 -3.48
N GLY A 217 5.20 20.67 -2.60
CA GLY A 217 3.81 21.06 -2.87
C GLY A 217 3.67 21.89 -4.14
N ILE A 218 4.63 22.77 -4.44
CA ILE A 218 4.65 23.57 -5.68
C ILE A 218 4.79 22.69 -6.92
N SER A 219 5.68 21.69 -6.88
CA SER A 219 5.83 20.75 -7.99
C SER A 219 4.59 19.89 -8.16
N ALA A 220 4.04 19.37 -7.06
CA ALA A 220 2.82 18.57 -7.07
C ALA A 220 1.63 19.34 -7.66
N GLN A 221 1.44 20.60 -7.23
CA GLN A 221 0.41 21.49 -7.77
C GLN A 221 0.54 21.68 -9.28
N ARG A 222 1.77 21.89 -9.78
CA ARG A 222 2.01 22.05 -11.23
C ARG A 222 1.62 20.80 -12.01
N GLU A 223 1.96 19.62 -11.51
CA GLU A 223 1.62 18.35 -12.16
C GLU A 223 0.10 18.14 -12.19
N VAL A 224 -0.61 18.46 -11.10
CA VAL A 224 -2.08 18.40 -11.07
C VAL A 224 -2.72 19.38 -12.05
N LEU A 225 -2.20 20.59 -12.20
CA LEU A 225 -2.72 21.56 -13.16
C LEU A 225 -2.50 21.11 -14.62
N ASN A 226 -1.37 20.48 -14.93
CA ASN A 226 -1.13 19.89 -16.25
C ASN A 226 -2.12 18.76 -16.55
N LEU A 227 -2.35 17.87 -15.58
CA LEU A 227 -3.36 16.81 -15.69
C LEU A 227 -4.76 17.40 -15.85
N ALA A 228 -5.10 18.43 -15.09
CA ALA A 228 -6.38 19.11 -15.17
C ALA A 228 -6.62 19.70 -16.57
N SER A 229 -5.62 20.38 -17.14
CA SER A 229 -5.71 20.93 -18.49
C SER A 229 -5.89 19.85 -19.56
N ALA A 230 -5.16 18.74 -19.43
CA ALA A 230 -5.29 17.61 -20.37
C ALA A 230 -6.68 16.95 -20.34
N LEU A 231 -7.35 16.99 -19.19
CA LEU A 231 -8.69 16.42 -18.99
C LEU A 231 -9.83 17.44 -19.07
N GLY A 232 -9.54 18.71 -19.39
CA GLY A 232 -10.54 19.78 -19.45
C GLY A 232 -11.15 20.14 -18.09
N CYS A 233 -10.41 19.90 -17.01
CA CYS A 233 -10.77 20.23 -15.64
C CYS A 233 -10.22 21.59 -15.17
N ASP A 234 -9.50 22.31 -16.03
CA ASP A 234 -9.11 23.69 -15.81
C ASP A 234 -10.23 24.67 -16.22
N SER A 235 -10.59 25.58 -15.33
CA SER A 235 -11.52 26.67 -15.64
C SER A 235 -10.77 28.00 -15.66
N PRO A 236 -10.91 28.81 -16.71
CA PRO A 236 -10.34 30.16 -16.76
C PRO A 236 -11.05 31.14 -15.82
N TYR A 237 -12.17 30.75 -15.21
CA TYR A 237 -12.98 31.60 -14.34
C TYR A 237 -12.93 31.19 -12.85
N GLU A 238 -12.61 29.92 -12.56
CA GLU A 238 -12.58 29.39 -11.19
C GLU A 238 -11.58 28.21 -11.08
N SER A 239 -10.35 28.50 -10.65
CA SER A 239 -9.26 27.51 -10.59
C SER A 239 -8.87 27.18 -9.14
N SER A 240 -9.84 26.86 -8.28
CA SER A 240 -9.51 26.37 -6.93
C SER A 240 -9.09 24.90 -6.99
N SER A 241 -8.15 24.50 -6.12
CA SER A 241 -7.72 23.09 -6.00
C SER A 241 -8.90 22.14 -5.78
N ARG A 242 -9.92 22.57 -5.03
CA ARG A 242 -11.13 21.77 -4.77
C ARG A 242 -11.97 21.55 -6.03
N THR A 243 -12.14 22.59 -6.85
CA THR A 243 -12.88 22.50 -8.13
C THR A 243 -12.17 21.55 -9.10
N VAL A 244 -10.83 21.66 -9.19
CA VAL A 244 -10.00 20.77 -10.00
C VAL A 244 -10.14 19.31 -9.55
N ILE A 245 -9.98 19.04 -8.25
CA ILE A 245 -10.13 17.68 -7.70
C ILE A 245 -11.54 17.13 -7.90
N SER A 246 -12.57 17.96 -7.74
CA SER A 246 -13.95 17.55 -8.01
C SER A 246 -14.13 17.10 -9.47
N CYS A 247 -13.56 17.81 -10.43
CA CYS A 247 -13.62 17.42 -11.84
C CYS A 247 -12.82 16.13 -12.13
N LEU A 248 -11.61 16.00 -11.56
CA LEU A 248 -10.77 14.80 -11.72
C LEU A 248 -11.42 13.54 -11.12
N ARG A 249 -12.28 13.68 -10.11
CA ARG A 249 -13.07 12.57 -9.55
C ARG A 249 -14.14 12.05 -10.52
N GLU A 250 -14.66 12.90 -11.39
CA GLU A 250 -15.65 12.52 -12.41
C GLU A 250 -15.00 11.90 -13.65
N SER A 251 -13.67 12.02 -13.80
CA SER A 251 -12.94 11.42 -14.91
C SER A 251 -12.96 9.88 -14.83
N SER A 252 -12.96 9.21 -15.99
CA SER A 252 -12.88 7.74 -16.02
C SER A 252 -11.51 7.26 -15.55
N MET A 253 -11.46 6.04 -14.97
CA MET A 253 -10.19 5.40 -14.62
C MET A 253 -9.25 5.32 -15.84
N GLN A 254 -9.79 4.99 -17.01
CA GLN A 254 -9.01 4.84 -18.24
C GLN A 254 -8.42 6.18 -18.71
N ASP A 255 -9.16 7.28 -18.62
CA ASP A 255 -8.65 8.60 -19.04
C ASP A 255 -7.59 9.13 -18.08
N LEU A 256 -7.74 8.87 -16.78
CA LEU A 256 -6.68 9.16 -15.81
C LEU A 256 -5.41 8.35 -16.09
N LEU A 257 -5.54 7.04 -16.35
CA LEU A 257 -4.39 6.20 -16.69
C LEU A 257 -3.68 6.68 -17.95
N ARG A 258 -4.42 7.07 -19.00
CA ARG A 258 -3.85 7.58 -20.26
C ARG A 258 -2.96 8.82 -20.11
N HIS A 259 -3.19 9.61 -19.06
CA HIS A 259 -2.44 10.84 -18.77
C HIS A 259 -1.54 10.70 -17.54
N SER A 260 -1.32 9.48 -17.05
CA SER A 260 -0.51 9.25 -15.85
C SER A 260 0.99 9.53 -16.06
N ASP A 261 1.46 9.61 -17.31
CA ASP A 261 2.82 10.01 -17.68
C ASP A 261 3.10 11.51 -17.44
N LEU A 262 2.05 12.33 -17.37
CA LEU A 262 2.13 13.74 -16.98
C LEU A 262 2.39 13.93 -15.48
N PHE A 263 2.30 12.85 -14.69
CA PHE A 263 2.31 12.86 -13.25
C PHE A 263 3.51 12.09 -12.69
N LYS A 264 4.38 12.77 -11.93
CA LYS A 264 5.50 12.12 -11.26
C LYS A 264 5.02 11.51 -9.96
N THR A 265 5.03 10.18 -9.90
CA THR A 265 4.61 9.47 -8.68
C THR A 265 5.68 9.53 -7.61
N ALA A 266 5.37 10.20 -6.50
CA ALA A 266 6.26 10.42 -5.37
C ALA A 266 5.46 10.84 -4.12
N PRO A 267 5.96 10.54 -2.90
CA PRO A 267 5.39 11.11 -1.68
C PRO A 267 5.55 12.63 -1.58
N THR A 268 4.65 13.28 -0.85
CA THR A 268 4.70 14.70 -0.48
C THR A 268 4.93 14.89 1.02
N ILE A 269 5.43 16.04 1.44
CA ILE A 269 5.30 16.48 2.85
C ILE A 269 3.88 17.01 3.02
N ASP A 270 2.96 16.13 3.42
CA ASP A 270 1.53 16.41 3.52
C ASP A 270 1.13 17.06 4.86
N GLY A 271 2.07 17.18 5.80
CA GLY A 271 1.84 17.79 7.11
C GLY A 271 1.18 16.84 8.12
N GLU A 272 0.87 15.60 7.71
CA GLU A 272 0.22 14.60 8.56
C GLU A 272 0.93 13.26 8.52
N PHE A 273 1.02 12.59 7.36
CA PHE A 273 1.78 11.34 7.25
C PHE A 273 3.29 11.62 7.31
N LEU A 274 3.76 12.57 6.50
CA LEU A 274 5.08 13.17 6.58
C LEU A 274 4.91 14.62 7.03
N THR A 275 5.13 14.86 8.32
CA THR A 275 4.91 16.18 8.95
C THR A 275 6.00 17.19 8.62
N THR A 276 7.18 16.72 8.22
CA THR A 276 8.35 17.54 7.87
C THR A 276 9.29 16.74 6.98
N ASP A 277 10.46 17.31 6.64
CA ASP A 277 11.51 16.64 5.89
C ASP A 277 12.01 15.35 6.59
N ILE A 278 12.53 14.42 5.78
CA ILE A 278 12.98 13.10 6.22
C ILE A 278 14.10 13.18 7.28
N ASN A 279 15.04 14.14 7.20
CA ASN A 279 16.14 14.21 8.16
C ASN A 279 15.63 14.56 9.56
N SER A 280 14.67 15.48 9.63
CA SER A 280 13.97 15.83 10.87
C SER A 280 13.16 14.64 11.42
N LEU A 281 12.45 13.90 10.56
CA LEU A 281 11.70 12.71 10.98
C LEU A 281 12.61 11.58 11.48
N LEU A 282 13.74 11.33 10.80
CA LEU A 282 14.74 10.33 11.19
C LEU A 282 15.43 10.65 12.52
N SER A 283 15.58 11.94 12.83
CA SER A 283 16.19 12.40 14.08
C SER A 283 15.26 12.25 15.30
N HIS A 284 14.00 11.89 15.09
CA HIS A 284 13.04 11.74 16.18
C HIS A 284 13.37 10.48 17.02
N PRO A 285 13.44 10.57 18.36
CA PRO A 285 13.89 9.45 19.23
C PRO A 285 13.15 8.13 19.04
N ARG A 286 11.86 8.19 18.67
CA ARG A 286 11.01 7.03 18.38
C ARG A 286 11.57 6.11 17.28
N VAL A 287 12.30 6.66 16.31
CA VAL A 287 12.88 5.87 15.21
C VAL A 287 13.87 4.83 15.78
N GLY A 288 14.55 5.16 16.87
CA GLY A 288 15.44 4.24 17.59
C GLY A 288 14.73 3.13 18.37
N GLN A 289 13.40 3.06 18.36
CA GLN A 289 12.63 2.01 19.05
C GLN A 289 12.38 0.77 18.17
N TYR A 290 12.62 0.86 16.86
CA TYR A 290 12.40 -0.24 15.93
C TYR A 290 13.65 -1.10 15.74
N ASP A 291 13.47 -2.42 15.68
CA ASP A 291 14.50 -3.31 15.12
C ASP A 291 14.49 -3.14 13.59
N LEU A 292 15.63 -2.73 13.01
CA LEU A 292 15.77 -2.48 11.57
C LEU A 292 16.79 -3.42 10.93
N LEU A 293 16.37 -4.16 9.91
CA LEU A 293 17.25 -4.84 8.96
C LEU A 293 17.18 -4.10 7.63
N LEU A 294 18.32 -3.58 7.16
CA LEU A 294 18.43 -2.88 5.88
C LEU A 294 19.50 -3.54 5.01
N GLY A 295 19.17 -3.83 3.75
CA GLY A 295 20.11 -4.35 2.75
C GLY A 295 19.95 -3.65 1.40
N VAL A 296 21.03 -3.61 0.62
CA VAL A 296 21.06 -3.02 -0.74
C VAL A 296 21.25 -4.09 -1.80
#